data_AF-A0A0Q6RPK6-F1
#
_entry.id   AF-A0A0Q6RPK6-F1
#
_cell.length_a   1.000
_cell.length_b   1.000
_cell.length_c   1.000
_cell.angle_alpha   90.00
_cell.angle_beta   90.00
_cell.angle_gamma   90.00
#
_symmetry.space_group_name_H-M   'P 1'
#
loop_
_entity.id
_entity.type
_entity.pdbx_description
1 polymer ?
#
loop_
_entity_poly.entity_id
_entity_poly.type
_entity_poly.pdbx_seq_one_letter_code
_entity_poly.pdbx_strand_id
1 'polypeptide(L)'
;MMPAHALLEQRFDSLCVMGPYQDKVREDVAARDRINAYLSDIGYTGDEGEWALVLVRSADVEALRFRSSAKLDFISPWEVQQSRIVGLPERFAPASCVDGNAAMFAKTEKDGRTYISLGTSAE
;
A
#
# COMPACT_ATOMS: atom_id res chain seq x y z
N MET A 1 10.02 -20.98 -0.21
CA MET A 1 9.17 -20.44 -1.29
C MET A 1 7.75 -20.89 -0.99
N MET A 2 6.84 -19.98 -0.66
CA MET A 2 5.45 -20.32 -0.32
C MET A 2 4.54 -20.09 -1.55
N PRO A 3 3.50 -20.89 -1.74
CA PRO A 3 2.56 -20.66 -2.83
C PRO A 3 1.74 -19.39 -2.56
N ALA A 4 1.41 -18.63 -3.62
CA ALA A 4 0.77 -17.33 -3.49
C ALA A 4 -0.56 -17.35 -2.72
N HIS A 5 -1.34 -18.45 -2.81
CA HIS A 5 -2.57 -18.59 -2.05
C HIS A 5 -2.34 -18.68 -0.53
N ALA A 6 -1.19 -19.22 -0.09
CA ALA A 6 -0.85 -19.28 1.32
C ALA A 6 -0.52 -17.90 1.92
N LEU A 7 -0.21 -16.91 1.08
CA LEU A 7 -0.12 -15.50 1.49
C LEU A 7 -1.50 -14.84 1.55
N LEU A 8 -2.46 -15.29 0.73
CA LEU A 8 -3.84 -14.81 0.75
C LEU A 8 -4.65 -15.36 1.94
N GLU A 9 -4.28 -16.53 2.45
CA GLU A 9 -4.87 -17.11 3.68
C GLU A 9 -4.31 -16.49 4.96
N GLN A 10 -3.16 -15.82 4.89
CA GLN A 10 -2.59 -15.10 6.03
C GLN A 10 -3.33 -13.78 6.22
N ARG A 11 -4.20 -13.76 7.23
CA ARG A 11 -4.80 -12.51 7.71
C ARG A 11 -3.71 -11.58 8.22
N PHE A 12 -3.81 -10.32 7.82
CA PHE A 12 -3.02 -9.22 8.35
C PHE A 12 -3.93 -8.32 9.19
N ASP A 13 -3.37 -7.75 10.25
CA ASP A 13 -4.04 -6.80 11.14
C ASP A 13 -4.09 -5.42 10.49
N SER A 14 -3.04 -5.07 9.72
CA SER A 14 -2.99 -3.81 8.98
C SER A 14 -2.24 -3.98 7.68
N LEU A 15 -2.63 -3.19 6.70
CA LEU A 15 -1.97 -3.08 5.40
C LEU A 15 -1.59 -1.63 5.19
N CYS A 16 -0.31 -1.39 4.93
CA CYS A 16 0.21 -0.09 4.55
C CYS A 16 0.80 -0.13 3.15
N VAL A 17 0.89 1.03 2.53
CA VAL A 17 1.60 1.22 1.27
C VAL A 17 2.71 2.25 1.43
N MET A 18 3.84 1.95 0.82
CA MET A 18 5.01 2.79 0.76
C MET A 18 5.15 3.29 -0.67
N GLY A 19 5.11 4.60 -0.86
CA GLY A 19 5.36 5.23 -2.15
C GLY A 19 6.86 5.37 -2.45
N PRO A 20 7.20 5.88 -3.64
CA PRO A 20 8.58 6.24 -3.99
C PRO A 20 9.21 7.16 -2.94
N TYR A 21 10.50 6.98 -2.68
CA TYR A 21 11.29 7.76 -1.72
C TYR A 21 10.84 7.70 -0.26
N GLN A 22 9.85 6.88 0.06
CA GLN A 22 9.38 6.70 1.41
C GLN A 22 10.21 5.60 2.09
N ASP A 23 10.70 5.87 3.29
CA ASP A 23 11.47 4.95 4.12
C ASP A 23 10.76 4.57 5.43
N LYS A 24 9.74 5.35 5.82
CA LYS A 24 8.94 5.18 7.03
C LYS A 24 7.44 5.40 6.82
N VAL A 25 6.60 4.74 7.62
CA VAL A 25 5.18 5.08 7.69
C VAL A 25 4.95 6.34 8.54
N ARG A 26 3.80 6.98 8.34
CA ARG A 26 3.43 8.24 8.98
C ARG A 26 3.21 8.09 10.49
N GLU A 27 3.27 9.21 11.19
CA GLU A 27 3.18 9.29 12.66
C GLU A 27 1.85 8.78 13.23
N ASP A 28 0.77 8.87 12.45
CA ASP A 28 -0.61 8.52 12.82
C ASP A 28 -0.94 7.02 12.70
N VAL A 29 0.02 6.18 12.31
CA VAL A 29 -0.18 4.74 12.14
C VAL A 29 -0.01 4.01 13.47
N ALA A 30 -1.03 3.24 13.90
CA ALA A 30 -1.04 2.57 15.21
C ALA A 30 0.17 1.63 15.45
N ALA A 31 0.66 0.94 14.41
CA ALA A 31 1.82 0.04 14.48
C ALA A 31 3.13 0.69 13.99
N ARG A 32 3.19 2.02 13.92
CA ARG A 32 4.31 2.78 13.33
C ARG A 32 5.67 2.34 13.82
N ASP A 33 5.90 2.31 15.13
CA ASP A 33 7.22 2.05 15.69
C ASP A 33 7.74 0.66 15.30
N ARG A 34 6.86 -0.33 15.31
CA ARG A 34 7.19 -1.69 14.90
C ARG A 34 7.45 -1.80 13.40
N ILE A 35 6.63 -1.13 12.58
CA ILE A 35 6.83 -1.08 11.12
C ILE A 35 8.16 -0.40 10.79
N ASN A 36 8.41 0.78 11.34
CA ASN A 36 9.61 1.56 11.05
C ASN A 36 10.88 0.87 11.57
N ALA A 37 10.82 0.19 12.72
CA ALA A 37 11.92 -0.65 13.20
C ALA A 37 12.24 -1.78 12.20
N TYR A 38 11.22 -2.49 11.71
CA TYR A 38 11.40 -3.52 10.69
C TYR A 38 11.96 -2.96 9.37
N LEU A 39 11.39 -1.86 8.86
CA LEU A 39 11.85 -1.22 7.63
C LEU A 39 13.32 -0.78 7.75
N SER A 40 13.72 -0.23 8.90
CA SER A 40 15.12 0.11 9.17
C SER A 40 16.03 -1.12 9.23
N ASP A 41 15.59 -2.21 9.86
CA ASP A 41 16.37 -3.45 10.00
C ASP A 41 16.68 -4.08 8.63
N ILE A 42 15.70 -4.07 7.72
CA ILE A 42 15.90 -4.57 6.35
C ILE A 42 16.52 -3.54 5.39
N GLY A 43 16.88 -2.35 5.87
CA GLY A 43 17.41 -1.26 5.05
C GLY A 43 16.45 -0.84 3.93
N TYR A 44 15.14 -0.77 4.22
CA TYR A 44 14.15 -0.36 3.25
C TYR A 44 14.29 1.13 2.89
N THR A 45 14.27 1.42 1.60
CA THR A 45 14.13 2.76 1.01
C THR A 45 13.39 2.57 -0.30
N GLY A 46 12.28 3.26 -0.49
CA GLY A 46 11.59 3.27 -1.78
C GLY A 46 12.40 4.06 -2.81
N ASP A 47 12.65 3.48 -3.97
CA ASP A 47 13.30 4.18 -5.08
C ASP A 47 12.26 4.80 -6.05
N GLU A 48 12.70 5.60 -7.03
CA GLU A 48 11.86 6.37 -7.98
C GLU A 48 10.84 5.52 -8.76
N GLY A 49 11.06 4.21 -8.88
CA GLY A 49 10.20 3.28 -9.61
C GLY A 49 9.73 2.10 -8.77
N GLU A 50 9.76 2.20 -7.45
CA GLU A 50 9.31 1.14 -6.56
C GLU A 50 8.26 1.64 -5.57
N TRP A 51 7.30 0.77 -5.30
CA TRP A 51 6.34 0.91 -4.21
C TRP A 51 6.28 -0.42 -3.45
N ALA A 52 5.82 -0.39 -2.21
CA ALA A 52 5.72 -1.62 -1.42
C ALA A 52 4.42 -1.70 -0.62
N LEU A 53 3.96 -2.92 -0.43
CA LEU A 53 2.96 -3.24 0.59
C LEU A 53 3.65 -3.67 1.86
N VAL A 54 3.25 -3.11 2.99
CA VAL A 54 3.69 -3.55 4.31
C VAL A 54 2.54 -4.26 4.99
N LEU A 55 2.67 -5.56 5.18
CA LEU A 55 1.71 -6.41 5.85
C LEU A 55 2.11 -6.53 7.31
N VAL A 56 1.20 -6.17 8.20
CA VAL A 56 1.42 -6.23 9.65
C VAL A 56 0.55 -7.33 10.22
N ARG A 57 1.16 -8.24 10.97
CA ARG A 57 0.50 -9.32 11.70
C ARG A 57 0.95 -9.28 13.15
N SER A 58 0.22 -9.92 14.05
CA SER A 58 0.62 -9.99 15.47
C SER A 58 2.04 -10.51 15.67
N ALA A 59 2.46 -11.50 14.87
CA ALA A 59 3.77 -12.15 14.99
C ALA A 59 4.90 -11.43 14.22
N ASP A 60 4.63 -10.89 13.03
CA ASP A 60 5.65 -10.34 12.15
C ASP A 60 5.19 -9.12 11.33
N VAL A 61 6.14 -8.50 10.65
CA VAL A 61 5.94 -7.45 9.65
C VAL A 61 6.66 -7.90 8.39
N GLU A 62 6.03 -7.72 7.24
CA GLU A 62 6.57 -8.11 5.95
C GLU A 62 6.43 -6.96 4.95
N ALA A 63 7.45 -6.76 4.10
CA ALA A 63 7.42 -5.77 3.03
C ALA A 63 7.50 -6.46 1.66
N LEU A 64 6.45 -6.34 0.87
CA LEU A 64 6.38 -6.83 -0.50
C LEU A 64 6.67 -5.67 -1.45
N ARG A 65 7.81 -5.73 -2.13
CA ARG A 65 8.24 -4.68 -3.08
C ARG A 65 7.70 -4.97 -4.48
N PHE A 66 7.27 -3.91 -5.15
CA PHE A 66 6.76 -3.92 -6.50
C PHE A 66 7.48 -2.86 -7.32
N ARG A 67 7.88 -3.23 -8.54
CA ARG A 67 8.36 -2.26 -9.52
C ARG A 67 7.18 -1.64 -10.26
N SER A 68 7.16 -0.32 -10.30
CA SER A 68 6.30 0.43 -11.21
C SER A 68 6.62 0.05 -12.65
N SER A 69 5.59 -0.01 -13.48
CA SER A 69 5.73 -0.30 -14.91
C SER A 69 4.93 0.68 -15.73
N ALA A 70 5.19 0.72 -17.05
CA ALA A 70 4.41 1.53 -17.97
C ALA A 70 2.91 1.16 -17.98
N LYS A 71 2.53 -0.04 -17.50
CA LYS A 71 1.14 -0.52 -17.50
C LYS A 71 0.48 -0.51 -16.12
N LEU A 72 1.24 -0.64 -15.06
CA LEU A 72 0.75 -0.76 -13.69
C LEU A 72 1.61 0.08 -12.75
N ASP A 73 0.96 0.95 -11.97
CA ASP A 73 1.60 1.69 -10.89
C ASP A 73 0.71 1.76 -9.66
N PHE A 74 1.29 2.19 -8.55
CA PHE A 74 0.55 2.60 -7.37
C PHE A 74 0.24 4.10 -7.44
N ILE A 75 -0.88 4.50 -6.82
CA ILE A 75 -1.19 5.90 -6.58
C ILE A 75 -1.52 6.16 -5.11
N SER A 76 -0.77 7.08 -4.51
CA SER A 76 -0.95 7.46 -3.12
C SER A 76 -2.25 8.25 -2.91
N PRO A 77 -2.78 8.29 -1.67
CA PRO A 77 -3.97 9.10 -1.35
C PRO A 77 -3.79 10.59 -1.70
N TRP A 78 -2.58 11.12 -1.50
CA TRP A 78 -2.25 12.50 -1.84
C TRP A 78 -2.31 12.72 -3.34
N GLU A 79 -1.71 11.81 -4.12
CA GLU A 79 -1.80 11.87 -5.58
C GLU A 79 -3.23 11.68 -6.06
N VAL A 80 -4.07 10.86 -5.44
CA VAL A 80 -5.50 10.78 -5.78
C VAL A 80 -6.20 12.13 -5.58
N GLN A 81 -5.88 12.86 -4.51
CA GLN A 81 -6.49 14.17 -4.25
C GLN A 81 -5.99 15.26 -5.21
N GLN A 82 -4.71 15.21 -5.59
CA GLN A 82 -4.10 16.19 -6.50
C GLN A 82 -4.36 15.89 -7.97
N SER A 83 -4.42 14.61 -8.31
CA SER A 83 -4.63 14.13 -9.68
C SER A 83 -6.11 14.16 -9.99
N ARG A 84 -6.47 14.68 -11.16
CA ARG A 84 -7.78 14.40 -11.77
C ARG A 84 -7.88 12.95 -12.26
N ILE A 85 -7.43 11.98 -11.46
CA ILE A 85 -7.56 10.57 -11.79
C ILE A 85 -9.02 10.21 -11.57
N VAL A 86 -9.72 10.11 -12.70
CA VAL A 86 -11.16 9.88 -12.78
C VAL A 86 -11.42 8.37 -12.66
N GLY A 87 -12.52 7.98 -12.03
CA GLY A 87 -12.98 6.60 -12.05
C GLY A 87 -12.48 5.73 -10.90
N LEU A 88 -12.15 6.30 -9.75
CA LEU A 88 -12.17 5.51 -8.52
C LEU A 88 -13.62 5.08 -8.22
N PRO A 89 -13.83 3.88 -7.63
CA PRO A 89 -15.16 3.43 -7.25
C PRO A 89 -15.89 4.47 -6.38
N GLU A 90 -17.21 4.59 -6.57
CA GLU A 90 -18.03 5.37 -5.67
C GLU A 90 -17.85 4.86 -4.23
N ARG A 91 -17.71 5.79 -3.29
CA ARG A 91 -17.43 5.49 -1.87
C ARG A 91 -16.09 4.79 -1.63
N PHE A 92 -15.07 4.99 -2.46
CA PHE A 92 -13.71 4.61 -2.08
C PHE A 92 -13.02 5.73 -1.31
N ALA A 93 -12.45 5.43 -0.14
CA ALA A 93 -11.66 6.37 0.66
C ALA A 93 -10.17 5.96 0.62
N PRO A 94 -9.33 6.64 -0.19
CA PRO A 94 -7.91 6.33 -0.27
C PRO A 94 -7.19 6.58 1.06
N ALA A 95 -6.33 5.65 1.47
CA ALA A 95 -5.53 5.76 2.69
C ALA A 95 -4.17 5.03 2.53
N SER A 96 -3.14 5.55 3.20
CA SER A 96 -1.78 4.98 3.15
C SER A 96 -1.61 3.77 4.06
N CYS A 97 -2.48 3.63 5.06
CA CYS A 97 -2.54 2.49 5.97
C CYS A 97 -4.00 2.26 6.38
N VAL A 98 -4.42 1.01 6.43
CA VAL A 98 -5.79 0.59 6.75
C VAL A 98 -5.79 -0.66 7.63
N ASP A 99 -6.86 -0.84 8.40
CA ASP A 99 -7.14 -2.11 9.07
C ASP A 99 -7.28 -3.23 8.03
N GLY A 100 -6.77 -4.42 8.35
CA GLY A 100 -6.74 -5.53 7.41
C GLY A 100 -8.13 -6.01 6.96
N ASN A 101 -9.14 -5.91 7.83
CA ASN A 101 -10.51 -6.31 7.50
C ASN A 101 -11.24 -5.26 6.65
N ALA A 102 -10.80 -4.00 6.71
CA ALA A 102 -11.35 -2.89 5.92
C ALA A 102 -10.56 -2.62 4.64
N ALA A 103 -9.42 -3.31 4.44
CA ALA A 103 -8.49 -3.04 3.37
C ALA A 103 -9.09 -3.37 2.00
N MET A 104 -9.08 -2.38 1.11
CA MET A 104 -9.53 -2.51 -0.27
C MET A 104 -8.52 -1.90 -1.23
N PHE A 105 -8.41 -2.52 -2.40
CA PHE A 105 -7.70 -1.94 -3.54
C PHE A 105 -8.69 -1.44 -4.58
N ALA A 106 -8.60 -0.16 -4.92
CA ALA A 106 -9.27 0.39 -6.09
C ALA A 106 -8.34 0.30 -7.30
N LYS A 107 -8.91 -0.06 -8.45
CA LYS A 107 -8.25 0.00 -9.76
C LYS A 107 -8.84 1.18 -10.53
N THR A 108 -7.99 1.98 -11.15
CA THR A 108 -8.38 3.04 -12.10
C THR A 108 -7.40 3.08 -13.28
N GLU A 109 -7.78 3.74 -14.37
CA GLU A 109 -6.98 3.86 -15.58
C GLU A 109 -6.90 5.32 -16.03
N LYS A 110 -5.68 5.76 -16.37
CA LYS A 110 -5.42 7.09 -16.93
C LYS A 110 -4.31 7.00 -17.97
N ASP A 111 -4.53 7.60 -19.14
CA ASP A 111 -3.56 7.64 -20.24
C ASP A 111 -3.00 6.26 -20.63
N GLY A 112 -3.85 5.22 -20.58
CA GLY A 112 -3.48 3.84 -20.90
C GLY A 112 -2.68 3.11 -19.82
N ARG A 113 -2.49 3.72 -18.64
CA ARG A 113 -1.81 3.13 -17.47
C ARG A 113 -2.82 2.81 -16.37
N THR A 114 -2.75 1.60 -15.82
CA THR A 114 -3.51 1.19 -14.64
C THR A 114 -2.83 1.69 -13.38
N TYR A 115 -3.62 2.24 -12.48
CA TYR A 115 -3.22 2.62 -11.14
C TYR A 115 -4.00 1.82 -10.11
N ILE A 116 -3.29 1.40 -9.06
CA ILE A 116 -3.87 0.76 -7.88
C ILE A 116 -3.76 1.72 -6.71
N SER A 117 -4.83 1.86 -5.93
CA SER A 117 -4.84 2.66 -4.71
C SER A 117 -5.32 1.82 -3.54
N LEU A 118 -4.69 1.98 -2.38
CA LEU A 118 -5.11 1.37 -1.12
C LEU A 118 -6.10 2.30 -0.42
N GLY A 119 -7.10 1.72 0.22
CA GLY A 119 -8.09 2.48 0.98
C GLY A 119 -9.12 1.57 1.62
N THR A 120 -10.25 2.17 1.99
CA THR A 120 -11.42 1.47 2.53
C THR A 120 -12.65 1.80 1.70
N SER A 121 -13.75 1.08 1.93
CA SER A 121 -15.07 1.64 1.61
C SER A 121 -15.35 2.81 2.56
N ALA A 122 -15.79 3.93 2.01
CA ALA A 122 -16.48 4.97 2.73
C ALA A 122 -17.91 4.47 3.01
N GLU A 123 -18.39 4.64 4.25
CA GLU A 123 -19.78 4.41 4.60
C GLU A 123 -20.67 5.56 4.09
#